data_AF-A0A060XQY6-F1
#
_entry.id   AF-A0A060XQY6-F1
#
_cell.length_a   1.000
_cell.length_b   1.000
_cell.length_c   1.000
_cell.angle_alpha   90.00
_cell.angle_beta   90.00
_cell.angle_gamma   90.00
#
_symmetry.space_group_name_H-M   'P 1'
#
loop_
_entity.id
_entity.type
_entity.pdbx_description
1 polymer ?
#
loop_
_entity_poly.entity_id
_entity_poly.type
_entity_poly.pdbx_seq_one_letter_code
_entity_poly.pdbx_strand_id
1 'polypeptide(L)'
;MSIPFSWSIYAEGLPEIMKVDRASELPAEVRFSFTKDLEFKFTAVEALLSLKLETHSTNKKQWKSLDELSHVFNGHKTDVYEYVEKNWKEDEFFGYQLLNGLNPMMIHRCSKLPENFPVTEDMVKDSLFGKNLEAEIQVCKNGKGNIFLVDYKRLHGVTANVIHGKQHFLAAPLCLLYVTPEDKLIPIAIQLKQEPGEDNPIFLPTDSEYDWLLAKIFVRNADFAEHELNFHLLRTHLLAEVFAVSTLRNLPMVHPIYKLLISHFRYTLQINTLARQALISENGLFTENASVGGPGMMEFLKKAVASLTYSSLCMPEDITARGLESIPNFLYRDDGLRLWDIVHRFVHNVIGHYYTCDSDVQKDSELKNWIEEIFFHGFLAETSTGYTFLI
;
A
#
# COMPACT_ATOMS: atom_id res chain seq x y z
N MET A 1 10.85 29.95 21.11
CA MET A 1 11.84 29.29 20.22
C MET A 1 11.09 28.23 19.44
N SER A 2 11.14 28.26 18.11
CA SER A 2 10.65 27.16 17.30
C SER A 2 11.52 25.92 17.57
N ILE A 3 10.89 24.74 17.66
CA ILE A 3 11.62 23.47 17.80
C ILE A 3 12.38 23.24 16.49
N PRO A 4 13.70 22.98 16.53
CA PRO A 4 14.45 22.69 15.31
C PRO A 4 13.99 21.38 14.68
N PHE A 5 13.97 21.30 13.35
CA PHE A 5 13.75 20.04 12.63
C PHE A 5 14.83 19.03 13.01
N SER A 6 14.45 17.96 13.69
CA SER A 6 15.36 16.93 14.20
C SER A 6 14.72 15.56 14.12
N TRP A 7 15.53 14.53 13.99
CA TRP A 7 15.08 13.15 13.87
C TRP A 7 14.78 12.51 15.23
N SER A 8 13.86 11.55 15.23
CA SER A 8 13.58 10.67 16.35
C SER A 8 13.17 9.28 15.86
N ILE A 9 13.53 8.27 16.62
CA ILE A 9 13.07 6.90 16.40
C ILE A 9 11.68 6.77 17.02
N TYR A 10 10.67 6.46 16.20
CA TYR A 10 9.32 6.13 16.67
C TYR A 10 9.24 4.67 17.13
N ALA A 11 9.72 3.76 16.29
CA ALA A 11 9.87 2.35 16.59
C ALA A 11 11.12 1.83 15.87
N GLU A 12 11.85 0.92 16.51
CA GLU A 12 13.03 0.28 15.91
C GLU A 12 12.66 -0.41 14.58
N GLY A 13 13.54 -0.31 13.57
CA GLY A 13 13.33 -0.94 12.27
C GLY A 13 12.34 -0.25 11.34
N LEU A 14 11.88 0.96 11.68
CA LEU A 14 11.08 1.83 10.80
C LEU A 14 11.83 3.11 10.45
N PRO A 15 11.47 3.80 9.34
CA PRO A 15 11.97 5.14 9.06
C PRO A 15 11.82 6.07 10.26
N GLU A 16 12.86 6.85 10.53
CA GLU A 16 12.82 7.88 11.57
C GLU A 16 11.85 9.00 11.20
N ILE A 17 11.35 9.69 12.21
CA ILE A 17 10.30 10.69 12.10
C ILE A 17 10.80 12.07 12.55
N MET A 18 9.99 13.10 12.31
CA MET A 18 10.18 14.39 12.97
C MET A 18 10.04 14.23 14.49
N LYS A 19 11.04 14.70 15.24
CA LYS A 19 11.04 14.70 16.72
C LYS A 19 10.03 15.69 17.26
N VAL A 20 8.85 15.19 17.58
CA VAL A 20 7.77 15.96 18.20
C VAL A 20 6.78 15.00 18.87
N ASP A 21 6.32 15.36 20.07
CA ASP A 21 5.33 14.54 20.79
C ASP A 21 3.90 14.91 20.39
N ARG A 22 3.68 16.20 20.06
CA ARG A 22 2.36 16.72 19.73
C ARG A 22 2.34 17.57 18.47
N ALA A 23 1.28 17.40 17.68
CA ALA A 23 1.12 18.19 16.46
C ALA A 23 1.06 19.71 16.73
N SER A 24 0.67 20.13 17.94
CA SER A 24 0.71 21.53 18.38
C SER A 24 2.12 22.11 18.57
N GLU A 25 3.12 21.26 18.75
CA GLU A 25 4.52 21.64 19.01
C GLU A 25 5.33 21.79 17.72
N LEU A 26 4.79 21.34 16.59
CA LEU A 26 5.38 21.54 15.28
C LEU A 26 5.58 23.03 14.97
N PRO A 27 6.66 23.40 14.26
CA PRO A 27 6.85 24.75 13.76
C PRO A 27 5.63 25.24 12.96
N ALA A 28 5.27 26.51 13.14
CA ALA A 28 4.02 27.07 12.60
C ALA A 28 3.90 26.94 11.07
N GLU A 29 5.03 26.96 10.38
CA GLU A 29 5.17 26.84 8.92
C GLU A 29 4.76 25.46 8.37
N VAL A 30 4.80 24.40 9.17
CA VAL A 30 4.45 23.03 8.74
C VAL A 30 3.15 22.51 9.35
N ARG A 31 2.55 23.26 10.29
CA ARG A 31 1.24 22.94 10.86
C ARG A 31 0.12 23.16 9.84
N PHE A 32 -1.01 22.49 10.06
CA PHE A 32 -2.23 22.83 9.34
C PHE A 32 -2.54 24.32 9.49
N SER A 33 -3.03 24.93 8.41
CA SER A 33 -3.66 26.24 8.53
C SER A 33 -4.91 26.14 9.41
N PHE A 34 -5.32 27.26 9.99
CA PHE A 34 -6.56 27.33 10.77
C PHE A 34 -7.76 26.76 10.00
N THR A 35 -7.89 27.10 8.72
CA THR A 35 -8.97 26.59 7.86
C THR A 35 -8.86 25.08 7.65
N LYS A 36 -7.65 24.55 7.46
CA LYS A 36 -7.44 23.11 7.25
C LYS A 36 -7.72 22.31 8.52
N ASP A 37 -7.33 22.82 9.69
CA ASP A 37 -7.61 22.17 10.99
C ASP A 37 -9.12 22.12 11.27
N LEU A 38 -9.82 23.23 11.03
CA LEU A 38 -11.28 23.27 11.15
C LEU A 38 -11.96 22.34 10.16
N GLU A 39 -11.57 22.38 8.88
CA GLU A 39 -12.10 21.49 7.84
C GLU A 39 -11.91 20.02 8.24
N PHE A 40 -10.70 19.62 8.62
CA PHE A 40 -10.41 18.23 8.98
C PHE A 40 -11.28 17.73 10.15
N LYS A 41 -11.42 18.54 11.21
CA LYS A 41 -12.28 18.22 12.35
C LYS A 41 -13.75 18.17 11.96
N PHE A 42 -14.19 19.13 11.16
CA PHE A 42 -15.59 19.19 10.70
C PHE A 42 -15.94 18.00 9.82
N THR A 43 -15.11 17.66 8.83
CA THR A 43 -15.33 16.51 7.94
C THR A 43 -15.34 15.19 8.71
N ALA A 44 -14.50 15.03 9.73
CA ALA A 44 -14.54 13.82 10.57
C ALA A 44 -15.86 13.69 11.35
N VAL A 45 -16.35 14.79 11.93
CA VAL A 45 -17.64 14.82 12.64
C VAL A 45 -18.80 14.63 11.66
N GLU A 46 -18.76 15.30 10.52
CA GLU A 46 -19.75 15.16 9.46
C GLU A 46 -19.80 13.73 8.92
N ALA A 47 -18.66 13.07 8.71
CA ALA A 47 -18.63 11.67 8.30
C ALA A 47 -19.30 10.75 9.33
N LEU A 48 -18.99 10.92 10.62
CA LEU A 48 -19.63 10.12 11.69
C LEU A 48 -21.15 10.30 11.73
N LEU A 49 -21.62 11.54 11.62
CA LEU A 49 -23.05 11.88 11.64
C LEU A 49 -23.77 11.45 10.36
N SER A 50 -23.22 11.81 9.20
CA SER A 50 -23.82 11.60 7.89
C SER A 50 -23.86 10.12 7.51
N LEU A 51 -22.89 9.32 7.96
CA LEU A 51 -22.89 7.86 7.78
C LEU A 51 -23.64 7.14 8.92
N LYS A 52 -24.24 7.87 9.88
CA LYS A 52 -24.96 7.32 11.05
C LYS A 52 -24.13 6.31 11.86
N LEU A 53 -22.81 6.46 11.85
CA LEU A 53 -21.88 5.51 12.47
C LEU A 53 -21.82 5.64 13.99
N GLU A 54 -22.39 6.68 14.60
CA GLU A 54 -22.34 6.91 16.05
C GLU A 54 -22.85 5.72 16.88
N THR A 55 -23.94 5.09 16.43
CA THR A 55 -24.53 3.92 17.12
C THR A 55 -23.80 2.62 16.79
N HIS A 56 -23.13 2.56 15.63
CA HIS A 56 -22.40 1.37 15.18
C HIS A 56 -20.97 1.33 15.71
N SER A 57 -20.31 2.48 15.87
CA SER A 57 -18.91 2.60 16.31
C SER A 57 -18.67 2.05 17.71
N THR A 58 -19.72 1.97 18.53
CA THR A 58 -19.67 1.41 19.90
C THR A 58 -20.31 0.02 20.01
N ASN A 59 -20.90 -0.49 18.91
CA ASN A 59 -21.61 -1.76 18.91
C ASN A 59 -20.63 -2.93 18.75
N LYS A 60 -20.56 -3.78 19.78
CA LYS A 60 -19.67 -4.96 19.82
C LYS A 60 -20.37 -6.27 19.41
N LYS A 61 -21.62 -6.20 18.95
CA LYS A 61 -22.40 -7.37 18.51
C LYS A 61 -22.04 -7.75 17.09
N GLN A 62 -22.05 -9.05 16.81
CA GLN A 62 -21.93 -9.54 15.44
C GLN A 62 -23.17 -9.17 14.64
N TRP A 63 -22.96 -8.85 13.36
CA TRP A 63 -24.03 -8.75 12.37
C TRP A 63 -24.69 -10.12 12.19
N LYS A 64 -26.02 -10.13 12.05
CA LYS A 64 -26.80 -11.36 11.91
C LYS A 64 -26.84 -11.88 10.47
N SER A 65 -26.59 -11.01 9.50
CA SER A 65 -26.54 -11.34 8.08
C SER A 65 -25.68 -10.33 7.32
N LEU A 66 -25.29 -10.68 6.10
CA LEU A 66 -24.64 -9.76 5.18
C LEU A 66 -25.56 -8.59 4.80
N ASP A 67 -26.88 -8.80 4.79
CA ASP A 67 -27.85 -7.72 4.52
C ASP A 67 -27.82 -6.63 5.59
N GLU A 68 -27.46 -6.93 6.85
CA GLU A 68 -27.31 -5.85 7.84
C GLU A 68 -26.13 -4.92 7.50
N LEU A 69 -25.10 -5.40 6.79
CA LEU A 69 -23.97 -4.58 6.34
C LEU A 69 -24.38 -3.56 5.27
N SER A 70 -25.34 -3.90 4.40
CA SER A 70 -25.79 -3.00 3.33
C SER A 70 -26.51 -1.74 3.85
N HIS A 71 -26.90 -1.77 5.13
CA HIS A 71 -27.61 -0.69 5.82
C HIS A 71 -26.68 0.22 6.64
N VAL A 72 -25.40 -0.15 6.79
CA VAL A 72 -24.42 0.62 7.58
C VAL A 72 -24.20 2.01 6.98
N PHE A 73 -24.16 2.12 5.66
CA PHE A 73 -23.87 3.38 4.94
C PHE A 73 -25.12 4.01 4.30
N ASN A 74 -26.27 3.94 4.97
CA ASN A 74 -27.55 4.41 4.41
C ASN A 74 -27.70 5.93 4.25
N GLY A 75 -26.77 6.72 4.80
CA GLY A 75 -26.87 8.18 4.73
C GLY A 75 -26.32 8.78 3.44
N HIS A 76 -25.19 8.27 2.94
CA HIS A 76 -24.53 8.73 1.71
C HIS A 76 -23.79 7.56 1.07
N LYS A 77 -24.25 7.11 -0.10
CA LYS A 77 -23.59 6.11 -0.94
C LYS A 77 -23.03 6.79 -2.19
N THR A 78 -21.79 6.49 -2.54
CA THR A 78 -21.21 6.90 -3.83
C THR A 78 -21.52 5.85 -4.89
N ASP A 79 -21.49 6.23 -6.16
CA ASP A 79 -21.68 5.28 -7.29
C ASP A 79 -20.71 4.09 -7.19
N VAL A 80 -19.48 4.32 -6.72
CA VAL A 80 -18.47 3.29 -6.49
C VAL A 80 -18.90 2.34 -5.37
N TYR A 81 -19.42 2.87 -4.26
CA TYR A 81 -19.92 2.03 -3.16
C TYR A 81 -21.08 1.15 -3.63
N GLU A 82 -22.06 1.71 -4.34
CA GLU A 82 -23.20 0.95 -4.86
C GLU A 82 -22.77 -0.14 -5.84
N TYR A 83 -21.77 0.16 -6.69
CA TYR A 83 -21.17 -0.83 -7.58
C TYR A 83 -20.48 -1.96 -6.80
N VAL A 84 -19.70 -1.64 -5.77
CA VAL A 84 -19.05 -2.66 -4.93
C VAL A 84 -20.11 -3.51 -4.22
N GLU A 85 -21.10 -2.89 -3.59
CA GLU A 85 -22.18 -3.58 -2.86
C GLU A 85 -22.92 -4.58 -3.76
N LYS A 86 -23.11 -4.25 -5.03
CA LYS A 86 -23.75 -5.13 -6.02
C LYS A 86 -22.85 -6.26 -6.53
N ASN A 87 -21.56 -5.99 -6.73
CA ASN A 87 -20.67 -6.88 -7.52
C ASN A 87 -19.53 -7.52 -6.71
N TRP A 88 -19.41 -7.28 -5.39
CA TRP A 88 -18.28 -7.78 -4.57
C TRP A 88 -18.11 -9.31 -4.56
N LYS A 89 -19.14 -10.07 -4.91
CA LYS A 89 -19.08 -11.54 -5.02
C LYS A 89 -18.51 -12.03 -6.36
N GLU A 90 -18.47 -11.19 -7.38
CA GLU A 90 -18.08 -11.57 -8.74
C GLU A 90 -16.55 -11.73 -8.87
N ASP A 91 -16.12 -12.80 -9.54
CA ASP A 91 -14.69 -13.09 -9.75
C ASP A 91 -14.00 -12.07 -10.63
N GLU A 92 -14.69 -11.58 -11.67
CA GLU A 92 -14.19 -10.50 -12.52
C GLU A 92 -13.96 -9.22 -11.70
N PHE A 93 -14.88 -8.85 -10.82
CA PHE A 93 -14.72 -7.65 -10.00
C PHE A 93 -13.67 -7.82 -8.89
N PHE A 94 -13.51 -9.04 -8.36
CA PHE A 94 -12.39 -9.36 -7.47
C PHE A 94 -11.05 -9.13 -8.18
N GLY A 95 -10.87 -9.68 -9.39
CA GLY A 95 -9.64 -9.51 -10.16
C GLY A 95 -9.42 -8.06 -10.62
N TYR A 96 -10.47 -7.37 -11.03
CA TYR A 96 -10.43 -5.94 -11.42
C TYR A 96 -9.82 -5.07 -10.32
N GLN A 97 -10.16 -5.31 -9.05
CA GLN A 97 -9.64 -4.52 -7.93
C GLN A 97 -8.13 -4.65 -7.73
N LEU A 98 -7.50 -5.74 -8.18
CA LEU A 98 -6.05 -5.93 -8.12
C LEU A 98 -5.29 -5.09 -9.18
N LEU A 99 -6.01 -4.55 -10.16
CA LEU A 99 -5.47 -3.63 -11.18
C LEU A 99 -5.92 -2.19 -10.96
N ASN A 100 -7.17 -1.99 -10.55
CA ASN A 100 -7.81 -0.67 -10.60
C ASN A 100 -8.56 -0.33 -9.31
N GLY A 101 -8.41 -1.16 -8.27
CA GLY A 101 -9.05 -0.96 -6.98
C GLY A 101 -8.15 -0.19 -6.01
N LEU A 102 -8.35 -0.47 -4.72
CA LEU A 102 -7.66 0.20 -3.62
C LEU A 102 -6.14 -0.04 -3.64
N ASN A 103 -5.70 -1.25 -3.99
CA ASN A 103 -4.30 -1.66 -3.91
C ASN A 103 -3.79 -2.34 -5.20
N PRO A 104 -3.47 -1.55 -6.25
CA PRO A 104 -2.94 -2.07 -7.51
C PRO A 104 -1.45 -2.46 -7.45
N MET A 105 -0.88 -2.60 -6.25
CA MET A 105 0.56 -2.77 -6.03
C MET A 105 1.00 -4.22 -5.85
N MET A 106 0.06 -5.14 -5.62
CA MET A 106 0.38 -6.50 -5.16
C MET A 106 0.50 -7.54 -6.27
N ILE A 107 -0.20 -7.36 -7.39
CA ILE A 107 -0.19 -8.32 -8.50
C ILE A 107 1.15 -8.31 -9.24
N HIS A 108 1.60 -9.49 -9.65
CA HIS A 108 2.74 -9.66 -10.55
C HIS A 108 2.50 -10.84 -11.50
N ARG A 109 3.18 -10.84 -12.66
CA ARG A 109 3.13 -11.95 -13.60
C ARG A 109 3.75 -13.20 -12.98
N CYS A 110 3.12 -14.34 -13.16
CA CYS A 110 3.63 -15.62 -12.70
C CYS A 110 4.43 -16.27 -13.84
N SER A 111 5.75 -16.34 -13.71
CA SER A 111 6.63 -17.04 -14.67
C SER A 111 6.88 -18.50 -14.30
N LYS A 112 6.62 -18.86 -13.03
CA LYS A 112 6.70 -20.21 -12.47
C LYS A 112 5.82 -20.24 -11.22
N LEU A 113 5.06 -21.32 -11.03
CA LEU A 113 4.31 -21.52 -9.78
C LEU A 113 5.27 -21.64 -8.59
N PRO A 114 4.98 -20.98 -7.45
CA PRO A 114 5.72 -21.17 -6.21
C PRO A 114 5.66 -22.63 -5.74
N GLU A 115 6.77 -23.15 -5.20
CA GLU A 115 6.84 -24.54 -4.73
C GLU A 115 5.89 -24.82 -3.55
N ASN A 116 5.60 -23.79 -2.76
CA ASN A 116 4.66 -23.84 -1.65
C ASN A 116 3.20 -23.61 -2.07
N PHE A 117 2.91 -23.55 -3.37
CA PHE A 117 1.57 -23.42 -3.93
C PHE A 117 1.32 -24.49 -5.00
N PRO A 118 1.03 -25.74 -4.59
CA PRO A 118 0.98 -26.91 -5.48
C PRO A 118 -0.31 -26.99 -6.30
N VAL A 119 -0.63 -25.91 -7.03
CA VAL A 119 -1.74 -25.89 -8.01
C VAL A 119 -1.39 -26.80 -9.17
N THR A 120 -2.34 -27.64 -9.57
CA THR A 120 -2.20 -28.53 -10.73
C THR A 120 -3.11 -28.09 -11.87
N GLU A 121 -2.81 -28.49 -13.10
CA GLU A 121 -3.68 -28.23 -14.26
C GLU A 121 -5.09 -28.76 -14.04
N ASP A 122 -5.23 -29.96 -13.47
CA ASP A 122 -6.53 -30.57 -13.22
C ASP A 122 -7.42 -29.75 -12.28
N MET A 123 -6.82 -28.99 -11.36
CA MET A 123 -7.56 -28.13 -10.43
C MET A 123 -8.13 -26.89 -11.12
N VAL A 124 -7.44 -26.35 -12.12
CA VAL A 124 -7.80 -25.04 -12.71
C VAL A 124 -8.31 -25.14 -14.15
N LYS A 125 -8.34 -26.33 -14.75
CA LYS A 125 -8.75 -26.55 -16.16
C LYS A 125 -10.09 -25.91 -16.53
N ASP A 126 -11.05 -25.90 -15.61
CA ASP A 126 -12.39 -25.34 -15.84
C ASP A 126 -12.36 -23.81 -15.95
N SER A 127 -11.34 -23.16 -15.38
CA SER A 127 -11.11 -21.71 -15.47
C SER A 127 -10.22 -21.31 -16.66
N LEU A 128 -9.60 -22.28 -17.35
CA LEU A 128 -8.64 -22.02 -18.43
C LEU A 128 -9.24 -22.03 -19.83
N PHE A 129 -10.56 -22.19 -19.98
CA PHE A 129 -11.24 -22.14 -21.30
C PHE A 129 -10.62 -23.09 -22.34
N GLY A 130 -10.23 -24.29 -21.91
CA GLY A 130 -9.60 -25.32 -22.74
C GLY A 130 -8.11 -25.10 -23.02
N LYS A 131 -7.46 -24.15 -22.33
CA LYS A 131 -6.01 -23.92 -22.39
C LYS A 131 -5.26 -24.77 -21.35
N ASN A 132 -3.97 -24.95 -21.58
CA ASN A 132 -3.05 -25.68 -20.72
C ASN A 132 -2.33 -24.69 -19.76
N LEU A 133 -2.25 -25.03 -18.48
CA LEU A 133 -1.74 -24.13 -17.44
C LEU A 133 -0.28 -23.73 -17.70
N GLU A 134 0.57 -24.70 -18.02
CA GLU A 134 2.00 -24.46 -18.29
C GLU A 134 2.18 -23.53 -19.51
N ALA A 135 1.36 -23.71 -20.54
CA ALA A 135 1.37 -22.85 -21.72
C ALA A 135 0.92 -21.40 -21.40
N GLU A 136 -0.05 -21.23 -20.50
CA GLU A 136 -0.55 -19.90 -20.09
C GLU A 136 0.41 -19.19 -19.12
N ILE A 137 1.24 -19.93 -18.36
CA ILE A 137 2.35 -19.39 -17.55
C ILE A 137 3.48 -18.87 -18.45
N GLN A 138 3.79 -19.59 -19.53
CA GLN A 138 4.92 -19.26 -20.40
C GLN A 138 4.76 -17.87 -21.04
N VAL A 139 5.77 -17.03 -20.86
CA VAL A 139 5.83 -15.72 -21.48
C VAL A 139 6.17 -15.87 -22.96
N CYS A 140 5.19 -15.60 -23.82
CA CYS A 140 5.35 -15.58 -25.27
C CYS A 140 6.31 -14.45 -25.71
N LYS A 141 6.82 -14.53 -26.95
CA LYS A 141 7.77 -13.55 -27.52
C LYS A 141 7.30 -12.08 -27.48
N ASN A 142 6.00 -11.84 -27.36
CA ASN A 142 5.40 -10.51 -27.19
C ASN A 142 5.25 -10.08 -25.72
N GLY A 143 5.87 -10.80 -24.77
CA GLY A 143 5.75 -10.52 -23.35
C GLY A 143 4.41 -10.93 -22.73
N LYS A 144 3.59 -11.74 -23.41
CA LYS A 144 2.32 -12.24 -22.85
C LYS A 144 2.53 -13.55 -22.10
N GLY A 145 2.35 -13.51 -20.78
CA GLY A 145 1.97 -14.66 -19.96
C GLY A 145 0.65 -14.30 -19.29
N ASN A 146 -0.31 -15.21 -19.28
CA ASN A 146 -1.69 -14.93 -18.87
C ASN A 146 -1.97 -15.32 -17.42
N ILE A 147 -1.00 -15.94 -16.74
CA ILE A 147 -1.10 -16.29 -15.32
C ILE A 147 -0.39 -15.25 -14.47
N PHE A 148 -1.07 -14.81 -13.42
CA PHE A 148 -0.60 -13.81 -12.46
C PHE A 148 -0.74 -14.36 -11.04
N LEU A 149 0.03 -13.80 -10.12
CA LEU A 149 0.02 -14.18 -8.72
C LEU A 149 -0.07 -12.93 -7.85
N VAL A 150 -0.80 -13.07 -6.75
CA VAL A 150 -0.66 -12.21 -5.59
C VAL A 150 -0.23 -13.05 -4.40
N ASP A 151 0.87 -12.67 -3.76
CA ASP A 151 1.47 -13.37 -2.62
C ASP A 151 1.54 -12.44 -1.40
N TYR A 152 0.76 -12.76 -0.36
CA TYR A 152 0.69 -12.03 0.90
C TYR A 152 1.61 -12.61 1.99
N LYS A 153 2.72 -13.26 1.62
CA LYS A 153 3.70 -13.86 2.55
C LYS A 153 4.19 -12.94 3.67
N ARG A 154 4.09 -11.62 3.53
CA ARG A 154 4.51 -10.68 4.59
C ARG A 154 3.70 -10.85 5.87
N LEU A 155 2.44 -11.27 5.75
CA LEU A 155 1.56 -11.59 6.86
C LEU A 155 1.90 -12.93 7.53
N HIS A 156 2.75 -13.76 6.90
CA HIS A 156 3.16 -15.02 7.49
C HIS A 156 3.92 -14.79 8.79
N GLY A 157 3.44 -15.42 9.86
CA GLY A 157 4.00 -15.31 11.20
C GLY A 157 3.77 -13.96 11.89
N VAL A 158 2.90 -13.10 11.35
CA VAL A 158 2.49 -11.86 12.05
C VAL A 158 1.44 -12.18 13.10
N THR A 159 1.63 -11.65 14.30
CA THR A 159 0.73 -11.83 15.44
C THR A 159 -0.60 -11.11 15.18
N ALA A 160 -1.69 -11.87 15.12
CA ALA A 160 -3.03 -11.30 14.97
C ALA A 160 -3.50 -10.63 16.26
N ASN A 161 -4.23 -9.53 16.11
CA ASN A 161 -4.66 -8.67 17.19
C ASN A 161 -5.71 -9.30 18.13
N VAL A 162 -5.84 -8.77 19.34
CA VAL A 162 -6.89 -9.09 20.30
C VAL A 162 -7.78 -7.85 20.49
N ILE A 163 -8.95 -7.86 19.89
CA ILE A 163 -9.88 -6.71 19.92
C ILE A 163 -11.00 -7.02 20.91
N HIS A 164 -11.17 -6.13 21.90
CA HIS A 164 -12.17 -6.28 22.97
C HIS A 164 -12.13 -7.65 23.67
N GLY A 165 -10.92 -8.19 23.88
CA GLY A 165 -10.70 -9.49 24.52
C GLY A 165 -11.01 -10.71 23.64
N LYS A 166 -11.25 -10.52 22.33
CA LYS A 166 -11.46 -11.60 21.37
C LYS A 166 -10.25 -11.73 20.44
N GLN A 167 -9.81 -12.96 20.23
CA GLN A 167 -8.74 -13.24 19.26
C GLN A 167 -9.25 -13.01 17.84
N HIS A 168 -8.53 -12.20 17.06
CA HIS A 168 -8.71 -12.07 15.61
C HIS A 168 -7.67 -12.92 14.88
N PHE A 169 -7.82 -13.07 13.57
CA PHE A 169 -6.99 -13.95 12.76
C PHE A 169 -6.45 -13.21 11.54
N LEU A 170 -5.29 -13.66 11.06
CA LEU A 170 -4.66 -13.22 9.83
C LEU A 170 -4.39 -14.45 8.96
N ALA A 171 -4.66 -14.30 7.67
CA ALA A 171 -4.22 -15.24 6.64
C ALA A 171 -2.98 -14.65 5.94
N ALA A 172 -2.22 -15.49 5.26
CA ALA A 172 -1.12 -15.07 4.38
C ALA A 172 -1.29 -15.73 3.00
N PRO A 173 -2.31 -15.33 2.23
CA PRO A 173 -2.73 -16.11 1.08
C PRO A 173 -1.77 -16.04 -0.11
N LEU A 174 -1.86 -17.05 -0.97
CA LEU A 174 -1.44 -17.00 -2.37
C LEU A 174 -2.69 -17.07 -3.23
N CYS A 175 -2.82 -16.17 -4.20
CA CYS A 175 -3.96 -16.10 -5.12
C CYS A 175 -3.46 -16.14 -6.57
N LEU A 176 -3.76 -17.23 -7.27
CA LEU A 176 -3.45 -17.40 -8.69
C LEU A 176 -4.58 -16.79 -9.52
N LEU A 177 -4.22 -16.02 -10.53
CA LEU A 177 -5.17 -15.34 -11.43
C LEU A 177 -4.86 -15.67 -12.88
N TYR A 178 -5.89 -15.58 -13.71
CA TYR A 178 -5.82 -15.79 -15.15
C TYR A 178 -6.44 -14.63 -15.90
N VAL A 179 -5.79 -14.18 -16.97
CA VAL A 179 -6.36 -13.26 -17.96
C VAL A 179 -7.10 -14.09 -19.01
N THR A 180 -8.43 -13.97 -19.03
CA THR A 180 -9.28 -14.71 -19.97
C THR A 180 -9.09 -14.23 -21.41
N PRO A 181 -9.55 -14.98 -22.42
CA PRO A 181 -9.55 -14.54 -23.82
C PRO A 181 -10.27 -13.20 -24.07
N GLU A 182 -11.18 -12.81 -23.17
CA GLU A 182 -11.92 -11.55 -23.17
C GLU A 182 -11.19 -10.44 -22.38
N ASP A 183 -9.90 -10.61 -22.10
CA ASP A 183 -9.04 -9.67 -21.38
C ASP A 183 -9.53 -9.34 -19.95
N LYS A 184 -10.23 -10.28 -19.30
CA LYS A 184 -10.68 -10.17 -17.91
C LYS A 184 -9.72 -10.88 -16.98
N LEU A 185 -9.37 -10.26 -15.86
CA LEU A 185 -8.56 -10.91 -14.83
C LEU A 185 -9.49 -11.58 -13.82
N ILE A 186 -9.37 -12.90 -13.63
CA ILE A 186 -10.18 -13.66 -12.67
C ILE A 186 -9.29 -14.51 -11.74
N PRO A 187 -9.65 -14.67 -10.46
CA PRO A 187 -9.00 -15.62 -9.56
C PRO A 187 -9.35 -17.06 -9.95
N ILE A 188 -8.36 -17.96 -9.95
CA ILE A 188 -8.54 -19.38 -10.33
C ILE A 188 -8.11 -20.36 -9.23
N ALA A 189 -7.30 -19.93 -8.26
CA ALA A 189 -6.95 -20.73 -7.09
C ALA A 189 -6.53 -19.83 -5.92
N ILE A 190 -6.89 -20.20 -4.70
CA ILE A 190 -6.50 -19.49 -3.47
C ILE A 190 -6.02 -20.50 -2.42
N GLN A 191 -4.82 -20.32 -1.88
CA GLN A 191 -4.33 -21.02 -0.69
C GLN A 191 -4.20 -19.99 0.45
N LEU A 192 -4.76 -20.23 1.63
CA LEU A 192 -4.88 -19.19 2.68
C LEU A 192 -3.65 -19.04 3.58
N LYS A 193 -2.82 -20.09 3.68
CA LYS A 193 -1.53 -20.05 4.39
C LYS A 193 -0.38 -20.31 3.41
N GLN A 194 0.83 -19.92 3.80
CA GLN A 194 2.03 -20.12 2.99
C GLN A 194 2.48 -21.59 2.90
N GLU A 195 2.31 -22.37 3.96
CA GLU A 195 2.71 -23.78 3.99
C GLU A 195 1.57 -24.67 3.48
N PRO A 196 1.76 -25.47 2.42
CA PRO A 196 0.73 -26.38 1.93
C PRO A 196 0.51 -27.53 2.92
N GLY A 197 -0.72 -28.03 3.03
CA GLY A 197 -1.05 -29.13 3.93
C GLY A 197 -2.52 -29.51 3.87
N GLU A 198 -2.89 -30.64 4.49
CA GLU A 198 -4.28 -31.11 4.54
C GLU A 198 -5.21 -30.10 5.25
N ASP A 199 -4.69 -29.30 6.18
CA ASP A 199 -5.39 -28.24 6.90
C ASP A 199 -5.29 -26.85 6.23
N ASN A 200 -4.75 -26.80 5.01
CA ASN A 200 -4.63 -25.60 4.19
C ASN A 200 -4.98 -25.94 2.73
N PRO A 201 -6.26 -26.22 2.44
CA PRO A 201 -6.69 -26.56 1.10
C PRO A 201 -6.46 -25.41 0.12
N ILE A 202 -6.32 -25.76 -1.15
CA ILE A 202 -6.39 -24.81 -2.26
C ILE A 202 -7.85 -24.72 -2.69
N PHE A 203 -8.46 -23.58 -2.43
CA PHE A 203 -9.83 -23.27 -2.81
C PHE A 203 -9.90 -22.89 -4.28
N LEU A 204 -10.98 -23.31 -4.95
CA LEU A 204 -11.22 -23.15 -6.38
C LEU A 204 -12.59 -22.50 -6.64
N PRO A 205 -12.77 -21.82 -7.79
CA PRO A 205 -14.08 -21.31 -8.19
C PRO A 205 -15.17 -22.39 -8.33
N THR A 206 -14.77 -23.66 -8.47
CA THR A 206 -15.67 -24.82 -8.56
C THR A 206 -16.10 -25.38 -7.21
N ASP A 207 -15.55 -24.88 -6.10
CA ASP A 207 -15.97 -25.26 -4.75
C ASP A 207 -17.37 -24.74 -4.44
N SER A 208 -17.87 -25.02 -3.23
CA SER A 208 -19.16 -24.45 -2.81
C SER A 208 -19.12 -22.91 -2.82
N GLU A 209 -20.27 -22.28 -3.08
CA GLU A 209 -20.38 -20.81 -3.17
C GLU A 209 -19.69 -20.11 -1.98
N TYR A 210 -19.90 -20.62 -0.77
CA TYR A 210 -19.40 -20.01 0.45
C TYR A 210 -17.93 -20.33 0.75
N ASP A 211 -17.43 -21.49 0.35
CA ASP A 211 -16.00 -21.81 0.50
C ASP A 211 -15.16 -20.88 -0.37
N TRP A 212 -15.55 -20.74 -1.64
CA TRP A 212 -14.87 -19.83 -2.57
C TRP A 212 -15.01 -18.37 -2.18
N LEU A 213 -16.22 -17.94 -1.79
CA LEU A 213 -16.46 -16.57 -1.35
C LEU A 213 -15.64 -16.24 -0.10
N LEU A 214 -15.57 -17.14 0.89
CA LEU A 214 -14.80 -16.92 2.11
C LEU A 214 -13.29 -16.86 1.81
N ALA A 215 -12.77 -17.72 0.93
CA ALA A 215 -11.38 -17.66 0.50
C ALA A 215 -11.03 -16.28 -0.11
N LYS A 216 -11.89 -15.74 -0.98
CA LYS A 216 -11.74 -14.38 -1.52
C LYS A 216 -11.81 -13.29 -0.45
N ILE A 217 -12.69 -13.42 0.54
CA ILE A 217 -12.78 -12.46 1.67
C ILE A 217 -11.46 -12.43 2.47
N PHE A 218 -10.84 -13.59 2.73
CA PHE A 218 -9.54 -13.63 3.39
C PHE A 218 -8.43 -12.98 2.55
N VAL A 219 -8.46 -13.13 1.22
CA VAL A 219 -7.56 -12.37 0.34
C VAL A 219 -7.80 -10.87 0.43
N ARG A 220 -9.06 -10.41 0.43
CA ARG A 220 -9.39 -8.97 0.61
C ARG A 220 -8.93 -8.44 1.98
N ASN A 221 -9.01 -9.26 3.04
CA ASN A 221 -8.49 -8.87 4.37
C ASN A 221 -6.96 -8.75 4.37
N ALA A 222 -6.25 -9.67 3.72
CA ALA A 222 -4.80 -9.58 3.56
C ALA A 222 -4.39 -8.36 2.72
N ASP A 223 -5.13 -8.07 1.65
CA ASP A 223 -4.90 -6.89 0.81
C ASP A 223 -5.12 -5.58 1.56
N PHE A 224 -6.12 -5.52 2.44
CA PHE A 224 -6.33 -4.37 3.32
C PHE A 224 -5.11 -4.11 4.23
N ALA A 225 -4.48 -5.15 4.77
CA ALA A 225 -3.29 -4.99 5.61
C ALA A 225 -2.08 -4.46 4.82
N GLU A 226 -1.82 -5.02 3.63
CA GLU A 226 -0.75 -4.53 2.73
C GLU A 226 -1.03 -3.09 2.25
N HIS A 227 -2.27 -2.80 1.86
CA HIS A 227 -2.68 -1.45 1.48
C HIS A 227 -2.39 -0.45 2.59
N GLU A 228 -3.01 -0.63 3.77
CA GLU A 228 -2.97 0.40 4.80
C GLU A 228 -1.58 0.58 5.42
N LEU A 229 -0.86 -0.52 5.66
CA LEU A 229 0.42 -0.45 6.36
C LEU A 229 1.61 -0.25 5.43
N ASN A 230 1.68 -0.97 4.31
CA ASN A 230 2.84 -0.91 3.41
C ASN A 230 2.69 0.22 2.38
N PHE A 231 1.66 0.19 1.55
CA PHE A 231 1.57 1.13 0.42
C PHE A 231 1.06 2.51 0.82
N HIS A 232 0.11 2.58 1.76
CA HIS A 232 -0.43 3.84 2.27
C HIS A 232 0.48 4.41 3.36
N LEU A 233 0.55 3.79 4.55
CA LEU A 233 1.32 4.35 5.66
C LEU A 233 2.83 4.44 5.37
N LEU A 234 3.50 3.32 5.09
CA LEU A 234 4.95 3.32 4.93
C LEU A 234 5.41 4.07 3.66
N ARG A 235 4.97 3.61 2.48
CA ARG A 235 5.52 4.05 1.19
C ARG A 235 5.05 5.42 0.73
N THR A 236 3.96 5.96 1.28
CA THR A 236 3.55 7.34 1.02
C THR A 236 3.77 8.23 2.24
N HIS A 237 3.10 7.97 3.37
CA HIS A 237 3.17 8.87 4.52
C HIS A 237 4.56 8.94 5.16
N LEU A 238 5.12 7.81 5.62
CA LEU A 238 6.37 7.82 6.38
C LEU A 238 7.56 8.23 5.51
N LEU A 239 7.65 7.73 4.27
CA LEU A 239 8.70 8.16 3.35
C LEU A 239 8.57 9.64 2.95
N ALA A 240 7.36 10.16 2.72
CA ALA A 240 7.19 11.60 2.47
C ALA A 240 7.65 12.45 3.66
N GLU A 241 7.45 11.99 4.90
CA GLU A 241 7.99 12.66 6.08
C GLU A 241 9.52 12.64 6.11
N VAL A 242 10.15 11.51 5.77
CA VAL A 242 11.62 11.45 5.64
C VAL A 242 12.13 12.50 4.64
N PHE A 243 11.56 12.54 3.43
CA PHE A 243 11.94 13.51 2.42
C PHE A 243 11.71 14.96 2.90
N ALA A 244 10.62 15.22 3.62
CA ALA A 244 10.31 16.52 4.17
C ALA A 244 11.31 16.96 5.25
N VAL A 245 11.61 16.10 6.22
CA VAL A 245 12.52 16.41 7.33
C VAL A 245 13.94 16.65 6.80
N SER A 246 14.45 15.76 5.92
CA SER A 246 15.77 15.96 5.32
C SER A 246 15.82 17.27 4.49
N THR A 247 14.77 17.58 3.72
CA THR A 247 14.72 18.83 2.94
C THR A 247 14.79 20.07 3.84
N LEU A 248 14.02 20.09 4.93
CA LEU A 248 13.99 21.21 5.87
C LEU A 248 15.28 21.38 6.68
N ARG A 249 16.08 20.31 6.80
CA ARG A 249 17.35 20.31 7.54
C ARG A 249 18.54 20.67 6.67
N ASN A 250 18.58 20.21 5.42
CA ASN A 250 19.79 20.27 4.59
C ASN A 250 19.73 21.30 3.46
N LEU A 251 18.54 21.68 2.99
CA LEU A 251 18.39 22.55 1.83
C LEU A 251 17.86 23.93 2.27
N PRO A 252 18.65 25.03 2.13
CA PRO A 252 18.19 26.36 2.47
C PRO A 252 17.08 26.82 1.51
N MET A 253 16.24 27.78 1.95
CA MET A 253 15.10 28.27 1.15
C MET A 253 15.47 28.82 -0.24
N VAL A 254 16.73 29.21 -0.44
CA VAL A 254 17.27 29.68 -1.72
C VAL A 254 17.62 28.54 -2.68
N HIS A 255 17.85 27.33 -2.16
CA HIS A 255 18.26 26.16 -2.94
C HIS A 255 17.20 25.75 -3.97
N PRO A 256 17.55 25.44 -5.22
CA PRO A 256 16.58 25.10 -6.26
C PRO A 256 15.74 23.86 -5.91
N ILE A 257 16.36 22.83 -5.33
CA ILE A 257 15.65 21.62 -4.89
C ILE A 257 14.66 21.91 -3.75
N TYR A 258 14.99 22.82 -2.82
CA TYR A 258 14.05 23.24 -1.78
C TYR A 258 12.81 23.88 -2.41
N LYS A 259 13.01 24.83 -3.34
CA LYS A 259 11.92 25.54 -4.02
C LYS A 259 11.01 24.59 -4.80
N LEU A 260 11.60 23.57 -5.41
CA LEU A 260 10.89 22.54 -6.15
C LEU A 260 10.05 21.66 -5.22
N LEU A 261 10.62 21.21 -4.10
CA LEU A 261 10.00 20.17 -3.26
C LEU A 261 9.07 20.70 -2.15
N ILE A 262 9.28 21.91 -1.63
CA ILE A 262 8.61 22.36 -0.40
C ILE A 262 7.07 22.33 -0.48
N SER A 263 6.49 22.61 -1.65
CA SER A 263 5.04 22.52 -1.85
C SER A 263 4.50 21.10 -1.76
N HIS A 264 5.31 20.08 -2.08
CA HIS A 264 4.93 18.67 -2.02
C HIS A 264 4.95 18.09 -0.61
N PHE A 265 5.56 18.80 0.36
CA PHE A 265 5.60 18.39 1.76
C PHE A 265 4.58 19.11 2.65
N ARG A 266 3.74 19.96 2.05
CA ARG A 266 2.75 20.72 2.78
C ARG A 266 1.89 19.76 3.59
N TYR A 267 1.89 19.97 4.91
CA TYR A 267 1.06 19.25 5.89
C TYR A 267 1.47 17.81 6.21
N THR A 268 2.48 17.24 5.56
CA THR A 268 2.96 15.86 5.82
C THR A 268 3.36 15.64 7.28
N LEU A 269 4.15 16.56 7.86
CA LEU A 269 4.60 16.42 9.25
C LEU A 269 3.44 16.48 10.24
N GLN A 270 2.43 17.32 9.98
CA GLN A 270 1.26 17.46 10.82
C GLN A 270 0.39 16.20 10.78
N ILE A 271 0.03 15.71 9.58
CA ILE A 271 -0.86 14.56 9.46
C ILE A 271 -0.21 13.29 10.01
N ASN A 272 1.09 13.09 9.79
CA ASN A 272 1.79 11.93 10.33
C ASN A 272 1.91 11.99 11.86
N THR A 273 2.12 13.18 12.42
CA THR A 273 2.11 13.38 13.88
C THR A 273 0.72 13.06 14.45
N LEU A 274 -0.36 13.51 13.82
CA LEU A 274 -1.73 13.16 14.22
C LEU A 274 -2.00 11.66 14.11
N ALA A 275 -1.53 11.00 13.05
CA ALA A 275 -1.65 9.55 12.89
C ALA A 275 -0.95 8.79 14.02
N ARG A 276 0.28 9.19 14.39
CA ARG A 276 0.99 8.62 15.55
C ARG A 276 0.26 8.83 16.87
N GLN A 277 -0.51 9.91 17.01
CA GLN A 277 -1.26 10.18 18.23
C GLN A 277 -2.56 9.37 18.34
N ALA A 278 -3.32 9.27 17.25
CA ALA A 278 -4.71 8.80 17.29
C ALA A 278 -5.01 7.58 16.42
N LEU A 279 -4.13 7.21 15.49
CA LEU A 279 -4.39 6.13 14.53
C LEU A 279 -3.53 4.89 14.85
N ILE A 280 -2.21 5.05 14.90
CA ILE A 280 -1.25 3.93 15.02
C ILE A 280 -0.61 3.83 16.41
N SER A 281 -1.04 4.64 17.37
CA SER A 281 -0.63 4.51 18.77
C SER A 281 -1.15 3.23 19.40
N GLU A 282 -0.66 2.91 20.60
CA GLU A 282 -1.09 1.76 21.41
C GLU A 282 -2.61 1.71 21.62
N ASN A 283 -3.27 2.86 21.72
CA ASN A 283 -4.73 2.98 21.84
C ASN A 283 -5.35 3.71 20.64
N GLY A 284 -4.67 3.64 19.49
CA GLY A 284 -5.13 4.29 18.26
C GLY A 284 -6.22 3.50 17.54
N LEU A 285 -6.97 4.18 16.68
CA LEU A 285 -8.10 3.58 15.96
C LEU A 285 -7.72 2.33 15.15
N PHE A 286 -6.53 2.31 14.54
CA PHE A 286 -6.08 1.15 13.77
C PHE A 286 -5.78 -0.03 14.70
N THR A 287 -5.11 0.23 15.84
CA THR A 287 -4.83 -0.76 16.87
C THR A 287 -6.10 -1.34 17.48
N GLU A 288 -7.15 -0.54 17.65
CA GLU A 288 -8.39 -1.02 18.27
C GLU A 288 -9.30 -1.79 17.32
N ASN A 289 -9.15 -1.66 15.99
CA ASN A 289 -10.15 -2.13 15.03
C ASN A 289 -9.60 -3.04 13.91
N ALA A 290 -8.30 -3.07 13.65
CA ALA A 290 -7.70 -3.90 12.60
C ALA A 290 -7.14 -5.23 13.13
N SER A 291 -7.34 -6.33 12.39
CA SER A 291 -6.78 -7.65 12.73
C SER A 291 -5.25 -7.68 12.72
N VAL A 292 -4.62 -6.82 11.93
CA VAL A 292 -3.16 -6.60 11.88
C VAL A 292 -2.72 -5.44 12.80
N GLY A 293 -3.63 -4.92 13.63
CA GLY A 293 -3.31 -3.91 14.64
C GLY A 293 -2.53 -4.47 15.84
N GLY A 294 -2.32 -3.65 16.86
CA GLY A 294 -1.63 -4.06 18.07
C GLY A 294 -0.17 -4.47 17.79
N PRO A 295 0.35 -5.55 18.40
CA PRO A 295 1.74 -5.96 18.20
C PRO A 295 2.05 -6.35 16.75
N GLY A 296 1.08 -6.95 16.03
CA GLY A 296 1.24 -7.37 14.64
C GLY A 296 1.54 -6.22 13.67
N MET A 297 1.11 -5.00 13.99
CA MET A 297 1.31 -3.83 13.13
C MET A 297 2.81 -3.52 12.97
N MET A 298 3.55 -3.54 14.09
CA MET A 298 4.99 -3.26 14.07
C MET A 298 5.77 -4.42 13.44
N GLU A 299 5.37 -5.67 13.71
CA GLU A 299 5.96 -6.86 13.06
C GLU A 299 5.81 -6.79 11.54
N PHE A 300 4.61 -6.45 11.06
CA PHE A 300 4.31 -6.30 9.65
C PHE A 300 5.12 -5.16 9.02
N LEU A 301 5.13 -3.97 9.63
CA LEU A 301 5.83 -2.80 9.10
C LEU A 301 7.34 -3.04 9.01
N LYS A 302 7.96 -3.70 10.00
CA LYS A 302 9.38 -4.10 9.93
C LYS A 302 9.65 -5.00 8.71
N LYS A 303 8.79 -5.98 8.46
CA LYS A 303 8.89 -6.82 7.25
C LYS A 303 8.68 -6.00 5.98
N ALA A 304 7.80 -5.00 5.98
CA ALA A 304 7.55 -4.11 4.83
C ALA A 304 8.79 -3.27 4.49
N VAL A 305 9.40 -2.64 5.50
CA VAL A 305 10.65 -1.87 5.40
C VAL A 305 11.77 -2.73 4.82
N ALA A 306 11.92 -3.98 5.28
CA ALA A 306 12.95 -4.89 4.78
C ALA A 306 12.83 -5.24 3.28
N SER A 307 11.66 -4.99 2.65
CA SER A 307 11.45 -5.19 1.21
C SER A 307 11.42 -3.89 0.41
N LEU A 308 11.64 -2.76 1.06
CA LEU A 308 11.62 -1.46 0.41
C LEU A 308 12.87 -1.29 -0.44
N THR A 309 12.69 -1.00 -1.73
CA THR A 309 13.78 -0.58 -2.60
C THR A 309 13.46 0.75 -3.26
N TYR A 310 14.48 1.51 -3.64
CA TYR A 310 14.29 2.75 -4.41
C TYR A 310 13.58 2.46 -5.74
N SER A 311 13.96 1.38 -6.44
CA SER A 311 13.29 0.97 -7.69
C SER A 311 11.80 0.67 -7.50
N SER A 312 11.38 0.16 -6.34
CA SER A 312 9.96 -0.08 -6.04
C SER A 312 9.16 1.20 -5.76
N LEU A 313 9.82 2.36 -5.68
CA LEU A 313 9.21 3.69 -5.61
C LEU A 313 9.21 4.39 -6.97
N CYS A 314 9.94 3.86 -7.95
CA CYS A 314 9.99 4.35 -9.31
C CYS A 314 9.01 3.55 -10.16
N MET A 315 7.94 4.20 -10.62
CA MET A 315 6.82 3.49 -11.21
C MET A 315 7.16 2.69 -12.48
N PRO A 316 7.94 3.20 -13.45
CA PRO A 316 8.34 2.42 -14.62
C PRO A 316 9.09 1.13 -14.25
N GLU A 317 10.00 1.23 -13.28
CA GLU A 317 10.80 0.14 -12.77
C GLU A 317 9.96 -0.88 -12.01
N ASP A 318 9.03 -0.43 -11.16
CA ASP A 318 8.08 -1.28 -10.45
C ASP A 318 7.17 -2.06 -11.41
N ILE A 319 6.58 -1.39 -12.41
CA ILE A 319 5.73 -2.04 -13.42
C ILE A 319 6.50 -3.10 -14.21
N THR A 320 7.75 -2.80 -14.57
CA THR A 320 8.64 -3.74 -15.27
C THR A 320 9.01 -4.92 -14.37
N ALA A 321 9.40 -4.65 -13.11
CA ALA A 321 9.80 -5.68 -12.16
C ALA A 321 8.66 -6.65 -11.83
N ARG A 322 7.42 -6.17 -11.80
CA ARG A 322 6.22 -7.02 -11.61
C ARG A 322 5.75 -7.70 -12.90
N GLY A 323 6.36 -7.39 -14.06
CA GLY A 323 5.95 -7.91 -15.36
C GLY A 323 4.52 -7.48 -15.70
N LEU A 324 4.20 -6.19 -15.65
CA LEU A 324 2.85 -5.69 -15.88
C LEU A 324 2.76 -4.76 -17.09
N GLU A 325 3.74 -4.77 -17.98
CA GLU A 325 3.77 -3.89 -19.15
C GLU A 325 2.69 -4.24 -20.18
N SER A 326 2.36 -5.53 -20.31
CA SER A 326 1.49 -6.07 -21.36
C SER A 326 0.10 -6.51 -20.88
N ILE A 327 -0.17 -6.48 -19.57
CA ILE A 327 -1.49 -6.89 -19.03
C ILE A 327 -2.57 -5.91 -19.50
N PRO A 328 -3.72 -6.38 -20.00
CA PRO A 328 -4.81 -5.51 -20.44
C PRO A 328 -5.51 -4.83 -19.27
N ASN A 329 -6.26 -3.75 -19.55
CA ASN A 329 -7.18 -3.10 -18.61
C ASN A 329 -6.56 -2.65 -17.27
N PHE A 330 -5.28 -2.26 -17.28
CA PHE A 330 -4.57 -1.79 -16.09
C PHE A 330 -4.41 -0.27 -16.08
N LEU A 331 -5.48 0.41 -15.66
CA LEU A 331 -5.61 1.87 -15.73
C LEU A 331 -4.65 2.58 -14.77
N TYR A 332 -4.40 2.02 -13.58
CA TYR A 332 -3.41 2.56 -12.64
C TYR A 332 -2.03 2.69 -13.29
N ARG A 333 -1.59 1.65 -14.02
CA ARG A 333 -0.33 1.68 -14.78
C ARG A 333 -0.38 2.77 -15.84
N ASP A 334 -1.41 2.75 -16.68
CA ASP A 334 -1.48 3.62 -17.86
C ASP A 334 -1.48 5.10 -17.47
N ASP A 335 -2.30 5.48 -16.49
CA ASP A 335 -2.39 6.86 -16.03
C ASP A 335 -1.17 7.25 -15.18
N GLY A 336 -0.70 6.35 -14.31
CA GLY A 336 0.45 6.65 -13.46
C GLY A 336 1.76 6.77 -14.25
N LEU A 337 2.00 5.97 -15.30
CA LEU A 337 3.16 6.13 -16.18
C LEU A 337 3.13 7.45 -16.94
N ARG A 338 1.94 7.89 -17.37
CA ARG A 338 1.77 9.21 -18.00
C ARG A 338 2.05 10.33 -17.01
N LEU A 339 1.55 10.22 -15.79
CA LEU A 339 1.82 11.20 -14.73
C LEU A 339 3.31 11.22 -14.37
N TRP A 340 3.94 10.05 -14.26
CA TRP A 340 5.38 9.92 -14.04
C TRP A 340 6.18 10.65 -15.11
N ASP A 341 5.89 10.43 -16.39
CA ASP A 341 6.58 11.12 -17.49
C ASP A 341 6.41 12.65 -17.41
N ILE A 342 5.21 13.13 -17.10
CA ILE A 342 4.94 14.57 -16.93
C ILE A 342 5.80 15.15 -15.81
N VAL A 343 5.81 14.50 -14.64
CA VAL A 343 6.59 14.94 -13.47
C VAL A 343 8.08 14.85 -13.77
N HIS A 344 8.54 13.75 -14.37
CA HIS A 344 9.94 13.53 -14.72
C HIS A 344 10.44 14.62 -15.69
N ARG A 345 9.70 14.92 -16.77
CA ARG A 345 10.08 16.00 -17.71
C ARG A 345 10.08 17.37 -17.05
N PHE A 346 9.11 17.64 -16.16
CA PHE A 346 9.10 18.89 -15.40
C PHE A 346 10.34 19.03 -14.51
N VAL A 347 10.64 18.01 -13.71
CA VAL A 347 11.82 17.98 -12.83
C VAL A 347 13.10 18.10 -13.66
N HIS A 348 13.27 17.27 -14.69
CA HIS A 348 14.43 17.31 -15.58
C HIS A 348 14.70 18.71 -16.12
N ASN A 349 13.67 19.40 -16.63
CA ASN A 349 13.82 20.74 -17.19
C ASN A 349 14.18 21.79 -16.12
N VAL A 350 13.55 21.73 -14.94
CA VAL A 350 13.85 22.65 -13.83
C VAL A 350 15.29 22.43 -13.35
N ILE A 351 15.69 21.18 -13.09
CA ILE A 351 17.03 20.86 -12.59
C ILE A 351 18.10 21.22 -13.62
N GLY A 352 17.86 20.98 -14.91
CA GLY A 352 18.79 21.33 -15.99
C GLY A 352 19.04 22.83 -16.15
N HIS A 353 18.25 23.71 -15.52
CA HIS A 353 18.55 25.15 -15.48
C HIS A 353 19.58 25.51 -14.40
N TYR A 354 19.68 24.71 -13.34
CA TYR A 354 20.57 24.99 -12.19
C TYR A 354 21.84 24.14 -12.21
N TYR A 355 21.75 22.90 -12.68
CA TYR A 355 22.87 21.97 -12.81
C TYR A 355 23.10 21.68 -14.29
N THR A 356 24.22 22.14 -14.83
CA THR A 356 24.53 22.08 -16.27
C THR A 356 25.38 20.87 -16.65
N CYS A 357 26.02 20.25 -15.65
CA CYS A 357 26.77 19.02 -15.79
C CYS A 357 26.78 18.22 -14.48
N ASP A 358 27.14 16.94 -14.56
CA ASP A 358 27.22 16.04 -13.40
C ASP A 358 28.18 16.57 -12.32
N SER A 359 29.22 17.29 -12.72
CA SER A 359 30.17 17.89 -11.77
C SER A 359 29.52 18.95 -10.86
N ASP A 360 28.50 19.67 -11.35
CA ASP A 360 27.77 20.64 -10.53
C ASP A 360 27.02 19.91 -9.40
N VAL A 361 26.35 18.80 -9.75
CA VAL A 361 25.63 17.92 -8.80
C VAL A 361 26.61 17.32 -7.78
N GLN A 362 27.75 16.81 -8.26
CA GLN A 362 28.83 16.25 -7.44
C GLN A 362 29.51 17.21 -6.50
N LYS A 363 29.45 18.52 -6.75
CA LYS A 363 30.07 19.52 -5.87
C LYS A 363 29.09 20.09 -4.85
N ASP A 364 27.80 19.81 -5.01
CA ASP A 364 26.77 20.30 -4.12
C ASP A 364 26.75 19.51 -2.80
N SER A 365 27.39 20.07 -1.77
CA SER A 365 27.43 19.47 -0.44
C SER A 365 26.07 19.46 0.28
N GLU A 366 25.19 20.41 -0.03
CA GLU A 366 23.85 20.48 0.59
C GLU A 366 22.99 19.33 0.04
N LEU A 367 23.07 19.08 -1.27
CA LEU A 367 22.42 17.94 -1.92
C LEU A 367 22.96 16.59 -1.42
N LYS A 368 24.28 16.48 -1.21
CA LYS A 368 24.90 15.29 -0.62
C LYS A 368 24.35 14.98 0.77
N ASN A 369 24.38 15.96 1.66
CA ASN A 369 23.86 15.81 3.02
C ASN A 369 22.36 15.46 3.01
N TRP A 370 21.60 16.05 2.09
CA TRP A 370 20.18 15.75 1.92
C TRP A 370 19.90 14.28 1.57
N ILE A 371 20.62 13.72 0.58
CA ILE A 371 20.50 12.30 0.19
C ILE A 371 21.02 11.38 1.28
N GLU A 372 22.14 11.75 1.92
CA GLU A 372 22.72 11.03 3.05
C GLU A 372 21.72 10.88 4.20
N GLU A 373 21.10 11.96 4.65
CA GLU A 373 20.11 11.89 5.73
C GLU A 373 18.90 11.03 5.33
N ILE A 374 18.43 11.08 4.08
CA ILE A 374 17.33 10.20 3.65
C ILE A 374 17.76 8.73 3.71
N PHE A 375 18.97 8.40 3.27
CA PHE A 375 19.48 7.04 3.34
C PHE A 375 19.59 6.52 4.79
N PHE A 376 20.21 7.31 5.67
CA PHE A 376 20.42 6.92 7.06
C PHE A 376 19.12 6.83 7.85
N HIS A 377 18.26 7.84 7.75
CA HIS A 377 17.06 7.96 8.60
C HIS A 377 15.83 7.32 7.96
N GLY A 378 15.72 7.32 6.63
CA GLY A 378 14.59 6.73 5.91
C GLY A 378 14.76 5.27 5.54
N PHE A 379 15.95 4.93 5.03
CA PHE A 379 16.28 3.58 4.56
C PHE A 379 17.19 2.82 5.53
N LEU A 380 17.41 3.37 6.74
CA LEU A 380 18.13 2.74 7.85
C LEU A 380 19.56 2.30 7.51
N ALA A 381 20.19 3.01 6.57
CA ALA A 381 21.50 2.68 6.01
C ALA A 381 21.60 1.28 5.37
N GLU A 382 20.48 0.68 4.98
CA GLU A 382 20.44 -0.64 4.36
C GLU A 382 20.77 -0.56 2.87
N THR A 383 21.99 -0.98 2.51
CA THR A 383 22.47 -0.95 1.12
C THR A 383 21.65 -1.81 0.15
N SER A 384 20.96 -2.84 0.65
CA SER A 384 20.07 -3.72 -0.11
C SER A 384 18.86 -2.99 -0.69
N THR A 385 18.51 -1.82 -0.15
CA THR A 385 17.39 -0.99 -0.64
C THR A 385 17.67 -0.39 -2.02
N GLY A 386 18.93 -0.43 -2.51
CA GLY A 386 19.31 0.22 -3.75
C GLY A 386 19.21 1.75 -3.70
N TYR A 387 18.89 2.33 -2.52
CA TYR A 387 19.05 3.74 -2.26
C TYR A 387 20.54 4.00 -2.06
N THR A 388 21.32 3.92 -3.14
CA THR A 388 22.78 4.05 -3.09
C THR A 388 23.24 5.40 -3.60
N PHE A 389 24.31 5.86 -2.98
CA PHE A 389 25.13 7.04 -3.27
C PHE A 389 25.61 7.06 -4.72
N LEU A 390 24.80 7.64 -5.60
CA LEU A 390 25.24 8.07 -6.92
C LEU A 390 25.13 9.59 -6.96
N ILE A 391 26.16 10.22 -6.42
CA ILE A 391 26.48 11.61 -6.73
C ILE A 391 27.84 11.58 -7.39
#